data_AF-A0A957N7Y7-F1
#
_entry.id   AF-A0A957N7Y7-F1
#
_cell.length_a   1.000
_cell.length_b   1.000
_cell.length_c   1.000
_cell.angle_alpha   90.00
_cell.angle_beta   90.00
_cell.angle_gamma   90.00
#
_symmetry.space_group_name_H-M   'P 1'
#
loop_
_entity.id
_entity.type
_entity.pdbx_description
1 polymer ?
#
loop_
_entity_poly.entity_id
_entity_poly.type
_entity_poly.pdbx_seq_one_letter_code
_entity_poly.pdbx_strand_id
1 'polypeptide(L)'
;RHVDELTALRRAGDRAAVIFIIQRPDAVRLEPKYDTDPEFAAALATAADAGVELYAYTCDLTPERIALRARVPVTPGDFPEDL
;
A
#
# COMPACT_ATOMS: atom_id res chain seq x y z
N ARG A 1 -5.57 -11.49 1.14
CA ARG A 1 -6.48 -11.81 0.02
C ARG A 1 -6.38 -10.84 -1.16
N HIS A 2 -6.83 -9.57 -1.05
CA HIS A 2 -6.83 -8.66 -2.22
C HIS A 2 -5.42 -8.37 -2.78
N VAL A 3 -4.43 -8.24 -1.89
CA VAL A 3 -3.03 -8.01 -2.30
C VAL A 3 -2.46 -9.25 -3.02
N ASP A 4 -2.79 -10.45 -2.55
CA ASP A 4 -2.34 -11.71 -3.16
C ASP A 4 -2.90 -11.90 -4.58
N GLU A 5 -4.16 -11.49 -4.80
CA GLU A 5 -4.79 -11.50 -6.12
C GLU A 5 -4.06 -10.55 -7.10
N LEU A 6 -3.66 -9.37 -6.64
CA LEU A 6 -2.88 -8.43 -7.46
C LEU A 6 -1.49 -8.96 -7.79
N THR A 7 -0.86 -9.67 -6.85
CA THR A 7 0.39 -10.39 -7.08
C THR A 7 0.23 -11.46 -8.17
N ALA A 8 -0.87 -12.22 -8.12
CA ALA A 8 -1.16 -13.25 -9.12
C ALA A 8 -1.36 -12.65 -10.52
N LEU A 9 -2.12 -11.55 -10.63
CA LEU A 9 -2.29 -10.80 -11.89
C LEU A 9 -0.95 -10.29 -12.42
N ARG A 10 -0.11 -9.72 -11.55
CA ARG A 10 1.19 -9.21 -11.94
C ARG A 10 2.11 -10.30 -12.48
N ARG A 11 2.11 -11.47 -11.82
CA ARG A 11 2.86 -12.66 -12.24
C ARG A 11 2.33 -13.26 -13.55
N ALA A 12 1.03 -13.13 -13.82
CA ALA A 12 0.43 -13.53 -15.09
C ALA A 12 0.80 -12.58 -16.25
N GLY A 13 1.47 -11.47 -15.97
CA GLY A 13 1.93 -10.50 -16.97
C GLY A 13 1.09 -9.23 -17.06
N ASP A 14 -0.02 -9.15 -16.30
CA ASP A 14 -0.86 -7.96 -16.26
C ASP A 14 -0.21 -6.84 -15.45
N ARG A 15 -0.65 -5.61 -15.71
CA ARG A 15 -0.33 -4.47 -14.84
C ARG A 15 -1.28 -4.47 -13.65
N ALA A 16 -0.73 -4.41 -12.44
CA ALA A 16 -1.50 -4.38 -11.20
C ALA A 16 -0.98 -3.28 -10.26
N ALA A 17 -1.89 -2.65 -9.51
CA ALA A 17 -1.55 -1.60 -8.57
C ALA A 17 -2.46 -1.61 -7.33
N VAL A 18 -1.92 -1.17 -6.20
CA VAL A 18 -2.67 -0.83 -4.99
C VAL A 18 -2.59 0.68 -4.78
N ILE A 19 -3.73 1.31 -4.51
CA ILE A 19 -3.81 2.74 -4.17
C ILE A 19 -4.40 2.89 -2.77
N PHE A 20 -3.61 3.45 -1.85
CA PHE A 20 -4.04 3.80 -0.50
C PHE A 20 -4.49 5.26 -0.44
N ILE A 21 -5.68 5.50 0.12
CA ILE A 21 -6.22 6.84 0.35
C ILE A 21 -6.14 7.13 1.85
N ILE A 22 -5.24 8.03 2.23
CA ILE A 22 -4.96 8.38 3.61
C ILE A 22 -5.84 9.55 4.02
N GLN A 23 -6.80 9.27 4.90
CA GLN A 23 -7.70 10.26 5.49
C GLN A 23 -7.02 11.04 6.64
N ARG A 24 -5.74 11.37 6.46
CA ARG A 24 -4.95 12.19 7.38
C ARG A 24 -4.05 13.10 6.53
N PRO A 25 -4.36 14.42 6.46
CA PRO A 25 -3.68 15.32 5.53
C PRO A 25 -2.22 15.60 5.93
N ASP A 26 -1.83 15.28 7.16
CA ASP A 26 -0.48 15.43 7.71
C ASP A 26 0.42 14.21 7.47
N ALA A 27 -0.09 13.14 6.85
CA ALA A 27 0.72 11.96 6.58
C ALA A 27 1.78 12.27 5.53
N VAL A 28 3.02 11.82 5.79
CA VAL A 28 4.18 12.06 4.92
C VAL A 28 4.71 10.79 4.25
N ARG A 29 4.27 9.61 4.71
CA ARG A 29 4.58 8.29 4.17
C ARG A 29 3.56 7.25 4.63
N LEU A 30 3.47 6.13 3.91
CA LEU A 30 2.69 4.96 4.30
C LEU A 30 3.59 3.75 4.46
N GLU A 31 3.46 3.05 5.58
CA GLU A 31 4.21 1.81 5.88
C GLU A 31 3.24 0.83 6.55
N PRO A 32 3.26 -0.47 6.20
CA PRO A 32 2.44 -1.44 6.90
C PRO A 32 2.94 -1.61 8.33
N LYS A 33 2.00 -1.68 9.27
CA LYS A 33 2.32 -1.85 10.69
C LYS A 33 2.41 -3.34 11.02
N TYR A 34 3.60 -3.90 10.90
CA TYR A 34 3.88 -5.32 11.12
C TYR A 34 3.31 -5.86 12.44
N ASP A 35 3.55 -5.17 13.55
CA ASP A 35 3.07 -5.59 14.89
C ASP A 35 1.55 -5.77 15.00
N THR A 36 0.79 -5.12 14.10
CA THR A 36 -0.68 -5.17 14.11
C THR A 36 -1.20 -6.18 13.09
N ASP A 37 -0.56 -6.29 11.93
CA ASP A 37 -0.97 -7.19 10.86
C ASP A 37 0.26 -7.67 10.06
N PRO A 38 0.94 -8.73 10.56
CA PRO A 38 2.14 -9.25 9.93
C PRO A 38 1.83 -9.93 8.59
N GLU A 39 0.65 -10.55 8.45
CA GLU A 39 0.22 -11.18 7.19
C GLU A 39 0.04 -10.13 6.10
N PHE A 40 -0.62 -9.01 6.39
CA PHE A 40 -0.76 -7.91 5.44
C PHE A 40 0.59 -7.28 5.08
N ALA A 41 1.47 -7.08 6.07
CA ALA A 41 2.80 -6.54 5.85
C ALA A 41 3.62 -7.43 4.90
N ALA A 42 3.64 -8.74 5.14
CA ALA A 42 4.32 -9.72 4.29
C ALA A 42 3.70 -9.80 2.88
N ALA A 43 2.37 -9.76 2.77
CA ALA A 43 1.67 -9.77 1.49
C ALA A 43 1.99 -8.51 0.66
N LEU A 44 2.05 -7.33 1.30
CA LEU A 44 2.37 -6.07 0.64
C LEU A 44 3.83 -6.02 0.15
N ALA A 45 4.77 -6.55 0.94
CA ALA A 45 6.16 -6.72 0.52
C ALA A 45 6.26 -7.67 -0.69
N THR A 46 5.64 -8.84 -0.61
CA THR A 46 5.60 -9.81 -1.72
C THR A 46 5.00 -9.23 -3.00
N ALA A 47 3.95 -8.42 -2.88
CA ALA A 47 3.34 -7.74 -4.02
C ALA A 47 4.28 -6.71 -4.65
N ALA A 48 4.97 -5.90 -3.83
CA ALA A 48 5.96 -4.94 -4.30
C ALA A 48 7.09 -5.63 -5.07
N ASP A 49 7.62 -6.74 -4.54
CA ASP A 49 8.69 -7.53 -5.16
C ASP A 49 8.24 -8.19 -6.47
N ALA A 50 6.99 -8.62 -6.55
CA ALA A 50 6.40 -9.12 -7.79
C ALA A 50 6.19 -8.01 -8.84
N GLY A 51 6.37 -6.74 -8.48
CA GLY A 51 6.23 -5.59 -9.35
C GLY A 51 4.81 -5.00 -9.39
N VAL A 52 3.99 -5.25 -8.36
CA VAL A 52 2.73 -4.54 -8.16
C VAL A 52 3.05 -3.10 -7.76
N GLU A 53 2.44 -2.14 -8.44
CA GLU A 53 2.70 -0.72 -8.17
C GLU A 53 1.99 -0.27 -6.89
N LEU A 54 2.73 0.37 -5.98
CA LEU A 54 2.16 0.89 -4.74
C LEU A 54 2.06 2.42 -4.79
N TYR A 55 0.87 2.92 -4.52
CA TYR A 55 0.58 4.35 -4.44
C TYR A 55 -0.10 4.69 -3.13
N ALA A 56 0.25 5.85 -2.58
CA ALA A 56 -0.48 6.43 -1.46
C ALA A 56 -0.70 7.91 -1.71
N TYR A 57 -1.91 8.38 -1.37
CA TYR A 57 -2.29 9.78 -1.45
C TYR A 57 -2.94 10.21 -0.15
N THR A 58 -2.57 11.39 0.35
CA THR A 58 -3.37 12.08 1.35
C THR A 58 -4.62 12.65 0.70
N CYS A 59 -5.67 12.87 1.49
CA CYS A 59 -6.84 13.61 1.05
C CYS A 59 -7.21 14.72 2.03
N ASP A 60 -7.76 15.79 1.50
CA ASP A 60 -8.52 16.76 2.29
C ASP A 60 -9.94 16.20 2.47
N LEU A 61 -10.28 15.92 3.73
CA LEU A 61 -11.58 15.40 4.14
C LEU A 61 -12.37 16.50 4.84
N THR A 62 -13.58 16.74 4.35
CA THR A 62 -14.59 17.60 4.98
C THR A 62 -15.93 16.89 4.92
N PRO A 63 -16.95 17.28 5.71
CA PRO A 63 -18.28 16.68 5.61
C PRO A 63 -18.91 16.76 4.20
N GLU A 64 -18.50 17.75 3.39
CA GLU A 64 -19.08 18.02 2.06
C GLU A 64 -18.23 17.47 0.90
N ARG A 65 -16.94 17.18 1.11
CA ARG A 65 -16.04 16.71 0.05
C ARG A 65 -14.90 15.83 0.54
N ILE A 66 -14.47 14.95 -0.34
CA ILE A 66 -13.20 14.22 -0.28
C ILE A 66 -12.41 14.58 -1.54
N ALA A 67 -11.20 15.10 -1.39
CA ALA A 67 -10.32 15.43 -2.51
C ALA A 67 -8.90 14.91 -2.28
N LEU A 68 -8.31 14.24 -3.28
CA LEU A 68 -6.89 13.87 -3.22
C LEU A 68 -6.02 15.13 -3.14
N ARG A 69 -5.01 15.10 -2.28
CA ARG A 69 -4.13 16.23 -2.01
C ARG A 69 -2.73 15.99 -2.53
N ALA A 70 -1.97 15.10 -1.90
CA ALA A 70 -0.56 14.88 -2.23
C ALA A 70 -0.25 13.39 -2.28
N ARG A 71 0.57 12.98 -3.27
CA ARG A 71 1.18 11.65 -3.26
C ARG A 71 2.24 11.59 -2.16
N VAL A 72 2.25 10.51 -1.41
CA VAL A 72 3.29 10.22 -0.41
C VAL A 72 3.97 8.88 -0.75
N PRO A 73 5.24 8.69 -0.35
CA PRO A 73 5.94 7.43 -0.54
C PRO A 73 5.25 6.28 0.22
N VAL A 74 5.32 5.08 -0.37
CA VAL A 74 4.94 3.82 0.27
C VAL A 74 6.23 3.04 0.53
N THR A 75 6.48 2.68 1.79
CA THR A 75 7.55 1.73 2.16
C THR A 75 6.87 0.41 2.48
N PRO A 76 6.89 -0.60 1.59
CA PRO A 76 6.27 -1.90 1.85
C PRO A 76 6.92 -2.69 3.01
N GLY A 77 8.07 -2.23 3.50
CA GLY A 77 8.82 -2.80 4.62
C GLY A 77 9.88 -3.78 4.14
N ASP A 78 11.01 -3.80 4.84
CA ASP A 78 12.10 -4.77 4.67
C ASP A 78 12.08 -5.61 5.94
N PHE A 79 11.28 -6.68 5.93
CA PHE A 79 11.06 -7.50 7.11
C PHE A 79 11.96 -8.72 7.01
N PRO A 80 12.89 -8.94 7.97
CA PRO A 80 13.72 -10.14 7.95
C PRO A 80 12.83 -11.39 8.03
N GLU A 81 13.16 -12.42 7.25
CA GLU A 81 12.42 -13.70 7.22
C GLU A 81 12.43 -14.46 8.58
N ASP A 82 13.22 -13.97 9.55
CA ASP A 82 13.61 -14.70 10.78
C ASP A 82 13.07 -14.09 12.10
N LEU A 83 11.91 -13.42 12.11
CA LEU A 83 11.25 -12.94 13.35
C LEU A 83 10.22 -13.93 13.92
#